data_AF-A0A0R2TJZ4-F1
#
_entry.id   AF-A0A0R2TJZ4-F1
#
_cell.length_a   1.000
_cell.length_b   1.000
_cell.length_c   1.000
_cell.angle_alpha   90.00
_cell.angle_beta   90.00
_cell.angle_gamma   90.00
#
_symmetry.space_group_name_H-M   'P 1'
#
loop_
_entity.id
_entity.type
_entity.pdbx_description
1 polymer ?
#
loop_
_entity_poly.entity_id
_entity_poly.type
_entity_poly.pdbx_seq_one_letter_code
_entity_poly.pdbx_strand_id
1 'polypeptide(L)'
;MILKIGVPSKGRLMEKTFEWFGTKGVHMRQTGDAREYSGVIEGLDNTELVLLSAGEIPRELAAGRIHLGVTGSDLVRDKLSDWHMQVDALTALGFGHADLIIAVPMCWIDVDTLEDLDAAAAAFRAAHGYRLRIATKYHRLVREFLTAQGVADYQLVDSQGATEGTVKNLTAEAV
;
A
#
# COMPACT_ATOMS: atom_id res chain seq x y z
N MET A 1 30.39 -8.69 -1.18
CA MET A 1 29.19 -7.88 -0.87
C MET A 1 28.01 -8.85 -0.90
N ILE A 2 27.16 -8.84 0.12
CA ILE A 2 25.98 -9.72 0.20
C ILE A 2 24.77 -8.97 -0.35
N LEU A 3 24.07 -9.56 -1.31
CA LEU A 3 22.83 -9.02 -1.87
C LEU A 3 21.67 -9.30 -0.91
N LYS A 4 20.89 -8.28 -0.59
CA LYS A 4 19.79 -8.36 0.38
C LYS A 4 18.46 -8.23 -0.35
N ILE A 5 17.59 -9.23 -0.20
CA ILE A 5 16.29 -9.28 -0.84
C ILE A 5 15.20 -9.14 0.23
N GLY A 6 14.48 -8.01 0.21
CA GLY A 6 13.35 -7.74 1.08
C GLY A 6 12.08 -8.43 0.59
N VAL A 7 11.45 -9.25 1.43
CA VAL A 7 10.19 -9.95 1.10
C VAL A 7 9.16 -9.68 2.21
N PRO A 8 7.84 -9.61 1.90
CA PRO A 8 6.83 -9.42 2.93
C PRO A 8 6.95 -10.51 4.01
N SER A 9 6.88 -10.13 5.28
CA SER A 9 7.19 -11.01 6.41
C SER A 9 6.10 -12.02 6.75
N LYS A 10 4.88 -11.86 6.20
CA LYS A 10 3.74 -12.72 6.49
C LYS A 10 2.62 -12.61 5.46
N GLY A 11 1.70 -13.57 5.52
CA GLY A 11 0.43 -13.58 4.79
C GLY A 11 0.57 -13.90 3.30
N ARG A 12 -0.54 -13.74 2.56
CA ARG A 12 -0.68 -14.19 1.17
C ARG A 12 0.42 -13.70 0.21
N LEU A 13 0.97 -12.50 0.43
CA LEU A 13 1.99 -11.94 -0.45
C LEU A 13 3.35 -12.60 -0.24
N MET A 14 3.68 -12.99 1.00
CA MET A 14 4.89 -13.73 1.30
C MET A 14 4.86 -15.10 0.61
N GLU A 15 3.79 -15.85 0.83
CA GLU A 15 3.62 -17.20 0.29
C GLU A 15 3.75 -17.21 -1.24
N LYS A 16 3.05 -16.29 -1.92
CA LYS A 16 3.13 -16.15 -3.38
C LYS A 16 4.50 -15.68 -3.86
N THR A 17 5.22 -14.88 -3.07
CA THR A 17 6.59 -14.50 -3.41
C THR A 17 7.50 -15.72 -3.38
N PHE A 18 7.43 -16.53 -2.32
CA PHE A 18 8.22 -17.75 -2.21
C PHE A 18 7.89 -18.75 -3.30
N GLU A 19 6.61 -18.93 -3.63
CA GLU A 19 6.16 -19.76 -4.74
C GLU A 19 6.75 -19.26 -6.07
N TRP A 20 6.65 -17.95 -6.35
CA TRP A 20 7.17 -17.35 -7.58
C TRP A 20 8.67 -17.58 -7.74
N PHE A 21 9.47 -17.35 -6.69
CA PHE A 21 10.91 -17.65 -6.70
C PHE A 21 11.18 -19.16 -6.85
N GLY A 22 10.38 -20.00 -6.20
CA GLY A 22 10.46 -21.46 -6.31
C GLY A 22 10.26 -21.95 -7.75
N THR A 23 9.34 -21.34 -8.51
CA THR A 23 9.18 -21.65 -9.96
C THR A 23 10.41 -21.32 -10.80
N LYS A 24 11.35 -20.54 -10.26
CA LYS A 24 12.62 -20.15 -10.88
C LYS A 24 13.83 -20.88 -10.29
N GLY A 25 13.61 -21.90 -9.46
CA GLY A 25 14.66 -22.68 -8.82
C GLY A 25 15.36 -21.97 -7.66
N VAL A 26 14.78 -20.89 -7.14
CA VAL A 26 15.28 -20.16 -5.96
C VAL A 26 14.34 -20.44 -4.80
N HIS A 27 14.80 -21.18 -3.81
CA HIS A 27 13.96 -21.56 -2.68
C HIS A 27 14.20 -20.65 -1.48
N MET A 28 13.14 -20.04 -0.98
CA MET A 28 13.18 -19.13 0.15
C MET A 28 12.51 -19.78 1.36
N ARG A 29 13.14 -19.69 2.54
CA ARG A 29 12.59 -20.23 3.78
C ARG A 29 12.88 -19.29 4.95
N GLN A 30 11.93 -19.18 5.88
CA GLN A 30 12.18 -18.51 7.15
C GLN A 30 13.14 -19.36 8.00
N THR A 31 14.13 -18.72 8.64
CA THR A 31 14.97 -19.35 9.66
C THR A 31 14.43 -19.07 11.05
N GLY A 32 14.51 -20.07 11.94
CA GLY A 32 14.17 -19.90 13.35
C GLY A 32 12.66 -19.89 13.67
N ASP A 33 12.36 -19.63 14.95
CA ASP A 33 11.01 -19.33 15.42
C ASP A 33 10.52 -18.03 14.76
N ALA A 34 9.20 -17.89 14.58
CA ALA A 34 8.49 -16.85 13.81
C ALA A 34 8.79 -15.36 14.17
N ARG A 35 9.76 -15.07 15.02
CA ARG A 35 10.23 -13.74 15.43
C ARG A 35 11.60 -13.35 14.84
N GLU A 36 12.35 -14.26 14.25
CA GLU A 36 13.58 -13.90 13.53
C GLU A 36 13.24 -13.40 12.11
N TYR A 37 13.62 -12.15 11.82
CA TYR A 37 13.36 -11.49 10.52
C TYR A 37 14.39 -11.84 9.44
N SER A 38 15.14 -12.93 9.64
CA SER A 38 16.12 -13.49 8.71
C SER A 38 15.58 -14.76 8.06
N GLY A 39 15.98 -15.02 6.83
CA GLY A 39 15.70 -16.28 6.15
C GLY A 39 16.84 -16.74 5.26
N VAL A 40 16.70 -17.96 4.75
CA VAL A 40 17.67 -18.59 3.87
C VAL A 40 17.14 -18.58 2.44
N ILE A 41 18.05 -18.31 1.50
CA ILE A 41 17.85 -18.45 0.07
C ILE A 41 18.75 -19.60 -0.40
N GLU A 42 18.14 -20.67 -0.89
CA GLU A 42 18.85 -21.77 -1.52
C GLU A 42 18.84 -21.57 -3.04
N GLY A 43 19.97 -21.89 -3.69
CA GLY A 43 20.16 -21.73 -5.14
C GLY A 43 20.80 -20.41 -5.57
N LEU A 44 21.14 -19.50 -4.64
CA LEU A 44 21.86 -18.25 -4.91
C LEU A 44 22.96 -17.98 -3.88
N ASP A 45 24.21 -17.97 -4.33
CA ASP A 45 25.35 -17.59 -3.49
C ASP A 45 25.36 -16.09 -3.16
N ASN A 46 25.91 -15.71 -2.00
CA ASN A 46 26.04 -14.32 -1.54
C ASN A 46 24.71 -13.54 -1.47
N THR A 47 23.61 -14.23 -1.13
CA THR A 47 22.28 -13.60 -0.96
C THR A 47 21.73 -13.79 0.45
N GLU A 48 20.96 -12.82 0.92
CA GLU A 48 20.32 -12.82 2.24
C GLU A 48 18.84 -12.44 2.09
N LEU A 49 17.95 -13.23 2.70
CA LEU A 49 16.53 -12.91 2.78
C LEU A 49 16.26 -12.03 4.00
N VAL A 50 15.65 -10.87 3.76
CA VAL A 50 15.21 -9.94 4.80
C VAL A 50 13.70 -9.90 4.81
N LEU A 51 13.08 -10.31 5.92
CA LEU A 51 11.63 -10.30 6.06
C LEU A 51 11.17 -8.97 6.64
N LEU A 52 10.34 -8.23 5.91
CA LEU A 52 9.89 -6.88 6.27
C LEU A 52 8.38 -6.77 6.15
N SER A 53 7.74 -5.84 6.85
CA SER A 53 6.36 -5.52 6.48
C SER A 53 6.34 -4.94 5.07
N ALA A 54 5.31 -5.25 4.28
CA ALA A 54 5.25 -4.80 2.88
C ALA A 54 5.39 -3.27 2.74
N GLY A 55 4.87 -2.52 3.71
CA GLY A 55 4.93 -1.05 3.74
C GLY A 55 6.31 -0.47 4.08
N GLU A 56 7.22 -1.26 4.67
CA GLU A 56 8.59 -0.84 4.97
C GLU A 56 9.52 -1.01 3.76
N ILE A 57 9.29 -2.03 2.93
CA ILE A 57 10.14 -2.40 1.79
C ILE A 57 10.50 -1.20 0.88
N PRO A 58 9.56 -0.30 0.47
CA PRO A 58 9.93 0.85 -0.35
C PRO A 58 10.98 1.76 0.31
N ARG A 59 10.85 2.03 1.61
CA ARG A 59 11.78 2.91 2.33
C ARG A 59 13.13 2.25 2.56
N GLU A 60 13.14 0.95 2.81
CA GLU A 60 14.37 0.17 2.94
C GLU A 60 15.16 0.12 1.62
N LEU A 61 14.46 0.01 0.47
CA LEU A 61 15.05 0.11 -0.86
C LEU A 61 15.64 1.50 -1.11
N ALA A 62 14.85 2.56 -0.90
CA ALA A 62 15.31 3.94 -1.10
C ALA A 62 16.51 4.30 -0.20
N ALA A 63 16.58 3.72 0.99
CA ALA A 63 17.71 3.92 1.91
C ALA A 63 18.93 3.03 1.59
N GLY A 64 18.86 2.13 0.61
CA GLY A 64 19.91 1.18 0.27
C GLY A 64 20.20 0.13 1.34
N ARG A 65 19.28 -0.08 2.30
CA ARG A 65 19.43 -1.10 3.36
C ARG A 65 19.10 -2.51 2.85
N ILE A 66 18.23 -2.59 1.85
CA ILE A 66 18.03 -3.76 1.00
C ILE A 66 18.30 -3.38 -0.46
N HIS A 67 18.66 -4.36 -1.27
CA HIS A 67 19.10 -4.14 -2.65
C HIS A 67 18.01 -4.53 -3.66
N LEU A 68 17.21 -5.53 -3.32
CA LEU A 68 16.01 -5.94 -4.07
C LEU A 68 14.85 -6.05 -3.10
N GLY A 69 13.62 -5.88 -3.59
CA GLY A 69 12.43 -5.94 -2.74
C GLY A 69 11.18 -6.34 -3.51
N VAL A 70 10.34 -7.17 -2.89
CA VAL A 70 9.01 -7.53 -3.41
C VAL A 70 7.95 -6.83 -2.59
N THR A 71 7.20 -5.91 -3.20
CA THR A 71 6.10 -5.20 -2.52
C THR A 71 5.05 -4.75 -3.53
N GLY A 72 3.91 -4.27 -3.01
CA GLY A 72 2.83 -3.72 -3.82
C GLY A 72 3.24 -2.42 -4.52
N SER A 73 2.83 -2.26 -5.78
CA SER A 73 3.11 -1.03 -6.55
C SER A 73 2.45 0.20 -5.93
N ASP A 74 1.29 0.02 -5.30
CA ASP A 74 0.58 1.02 -4.49
C ASP A 74 1.47 1.53 -3.34
N LEU A 75 2.17 0.64 -2.63
CA LEU A 75 3.03 1.03 -1.51
C LEU A 75 4.27 1.80 -2.00
N VAL A 76 4.89 1.40 -3.11
CA VAL A 76 5.99 2.18 -3.72
C VAL A 76 5.50 3.57 -4.10
N ARG A 77 4.37 3.63 -4.82
CA ARG A 77 3.76 4.88 -5.30
C ARG A 77 3.01 5.66 -4.23
N ASP A 78 2.98 5.25 -2.97
CA ASP A 78 2.50 6.09 -1.87
C ASP A 78 3.66 6.55 -0.98
N LYS A 79 4.59 5.63 -0.65
CA LYS A 79 5.63 5.86 0.35
C LYS A 79 6.86 6.61 -0.16
N LEU A 80 7.15 6.58 -1.45
CA LEU A 80 8.29 7.27 -2.05
C LEU A 80 7.82 8.40 -2.96
N SER A 81 8.12 9.65 -2.64
CA SER A 81 7.95 10.78 -3.57
C SER A 81 8.87 10.61 -4.78
N ASP A 82 8.41 10.88 -6.00
CA ASP A 82 9.23 10.70 -7.22
C ASP A 82 9.91 9.33 -7.28
N TRP A 83 9.15 8.27 -6.93
CA TRP A 83 9.67 6.91 -6.76
C TRP A 83 10.53 6.40 -7.94
N HIS A 84 10.21 6.83 -9.16
CA HIS A 84 10.93 6.48 -10.39
C HIS A 84 12.38 7.01 -10.43
N MET A 85 12.73 7.98 -9.58
CA MET A 85 14.10 8.47 -9.41
C MET A 85 14.85 7.72 -8.30
N GLN A 86 14.16 6.88 -7.51
CA GLN A 86 14.71 6.21 -6.33
C GLN A 86 14.83 4.70 -6.50
N VAL A 87 13.88 4.08 -7.21
CA VAL A 87 13.82 2.62 -7.40
C VAL A 87 13.35 2.26 -8.80
N ASP A 88 13.86 1.15 -9.32
CA ASP A 88 13.45 0.59 -10.61
C ASP A 88 12.47 -0.58 -10.45
N ALA A 89 11.42 -0.58 -11.27
CA ALA A 89 10.48 -1.69 -11.34
C ALA A 89 11.04 -2.80 -12.26
N LEU A 90 11.56 -3.87 -11.67
CA LEU A 90 12.23 -4.93 -12.42
C LEU A 90 11.26 -5.89 -13.12
N THR A 91 10.20 -6.32 -12.44
CA THR A 91 9.25 -7.29 -13.01
C THR A 91 7.90 -7.27 -12.29
N ALA A 92 6.83 -7.52 -13.04
CA ALA A 92 5.50 -7.75 -12.48
C ALA A 92 5.33 -9.23 -12.16
N LEU A 93 5.10 -9.57 -10.88
CA LEU A 93 5.06 -10.96 -10.42
C LEU A 93 3.73 -11.70 -10.73
N GLY A 94 2.72 -10.99 -11.23
CA GLY A 94 1.46 -11.60 -11.68
C GLY A 94 0.46 -11.94 -10.55
N PHE A 95 0.74 -11.54 -9.31
CA PHE A 95 -0.17 -11.73 -8.17
C PHE A 95 -0.33 -10.46 -7.34
N GLY A 96 -1.27 -10.48 -6.39
CA GLY A 96 -1.49 -9.37 -5.46
C GLY A 96 -2.35 -8.24 -6.04
N HIS A 97 -3.08 -8.52 -7.13
CA HIS A 97 -4.00 -7.59 -7.78
C HIS A 97 -5.00 -7.00 -6.79
N ALA A 98 -5.16 -5.69 -6.87
CA ALA A 98 -6.12 -4.90 -6.11
C ALA A 98 -6.31 -3.55 -6.79
N ASP A 99 -7.52 -3.01 -6.71
CA ASP A 99 -7.82 -1.64 -7.08
C ASP A 99 -7.87 -0.78 -5.82
N LEU A 100 -7.24 0.40 -5.88
CA LEU A 100 -7.42 1.43 -4.87
C LEU A 100 -8.64 2.27 -5.27
N ILE A 101 -9.71 2.15 -4.50
CA ILE A 101 -10.99 2.82 -4.75
C ILE A 101 -11.31 3.83 -3.65
N ILE A 102 -12.22 4.76 -3.95
CA ILE A 102 -12.93 5.55 -2.94
C ILE A 102 -14.29 4.89 -2.73
N ALA A 103 -14.68 4.68 -1.48
CA ALA A 103 -15.97 4.12 -1.13
C ALA A 103 -16.74 5.05 -0.17
N VAL A 104 -18.02 5.26 -0.50
CA VAL A 104 -18.96 6.05 0.28
C VAL A 104 -20.01 5.15 0.95
N PRO A 105 -20.73 5.63 1.97
CA PRO A 105 -21.81 4.88 2.59
C PRO A 105 -22.91 4.53 1.57
N MET A 106 -23.44 3.30 1.61
CA MET A 106 -24.53 2.88 0.70
C MET A 106 -25.82 3.72 0.83
N CYS A 107 -25.98 4.48 1.91
CA CYS A 107 -27.13 5.37 2.08
C CYS A 107 -27.04 6.66 1.25
N TRP A 108 -25.89 6.96 0.64
CA TRP A 108 -25.72 8.08 -0.29
C TRP A 108 -26.16 7.63 -1.69
N ILE A 109 -27.48 7.53 -1.87
CA ILE A 109 -28.11 6.98 -3.08
C ILE A 109 -27.91 7.82 -4.33
N ASP A 110 -27.39 9.04 -4.17
CA ASP A 110 -27.14 10.06 -5.19
C ASP A 110 -25.64 10.30 -5.42
N VAL A 111 -24.77 9.45 -4.88
CA VAL A 111 -23.31 9.56 -5.03
C VAL A 111 -22.73 8.33 -5.71
N ASP A 112 -22.64 8.39 -7.04
CA ASP A 112 -22.09 7.31 -7.89
C ASP A 112 -20.77 7.71 -8.58
N THR A 113 -20.52 9.01 -8.72
CA THR A 113 -19.34 9.56 -9.43
C THR A 113 -18.50 10.47 -8.54
N LEU A 114 -17.32 10.87 -9.03
CA LEU A 114 -16.48 11.85 -8.32
C LEU A 114 -17.06 13.27 -8.36
N GLU A 115 -17.86 13.61 -9.38
CA GLU A 115 -18.59 14.88 -9.41
C GLU A 115 -19.66 14.91 -8.31
N ASP A 116 -20.38 13.79 -8.12
CA ASP A 116 -21.35 13.67 -7.04
C ASP A 116 -20.66 13.74 -5.67
N LEU A 117 -19.49 13.10 -5.53
CA LEU A 117 -18.70 13.16 -4.30
C LEU A 117 -18.23 14.59 -3.99
N ASP A 118 -17.83 15.37 -4.99
CA ASP A 118 -17.45 16.78 -4.80
C ASP A 118 -18.65 17.62 -4.36
N ALA A 119 -19.81 17.43 -5.01
CA ALA A 119 -21.05 18.08 -4.62
C ALA A 119 -21.46 17.73 -3.17
N ALA A 120 -21.36 16.44 -2.80
CA ALA A 120 -21.63 15.97 -1.44
C ALA A 120 -20.63 16.57 -0.42
N ALA A 121 -19.35 16.66 -0.76
CA ALA A 121 -18.32 17.25 0.09
C ALA A 121 -18.54 18.75 0.31
N ALA A 122 -18.90 19.50 -0.73
CA ALA A 122 -19.24 20.91 -0.65
C ALA A 122 -20.49 21.15 0.22
N ALA A 123 -21.55 20.36 0.00
CA ALA A 123 -22.78 20.42 0.79
C ALA A 123 -22.52 20.08 2.28
N PHE A 124 -21.73 19.04 2.54
CA PHE A 124 -21.30 18.66 3.88
C PHE A 124 -20.58 19.81 4.57
N ARG A 125 -19.61 20.44 3.89
CA ARG A 125 -18.87 21.57 4.44
C ARG A 125 -19.78 22.77 4.77
N ALA A 126 -20.73 23.09 3.88
CA ALA A 126 -21.68 24.16 4.12
C ALA A 126 -22.58 23.90 5.34
N ALA A 127 -23.00 22.65 5.54
CA ALA A 127 -23.87 22.25 6.65
C ALA A 127 -23.12 22.13 8.00
N HIS A 128 -21.88 21.63 7.98
CA HIS A 128 -21.16 21.25 9.20
C HIS A 128 -20.01 22.19 9.59
N GLY A 129 -19.54 23.04 8.67
CA GLY A 129 -18.45 24.00 8.93
C GLY A 129 -17.04 23.41 8.88
N TYR A 130 -16.88 22.12 8.56
CA TYR A 130 -15.59 21.45 8.35
C TYR A 130 -15.65 20.52 7.12
N ARG A 131 -14.49 20.11 6.61
CA ARG A 131 -14.39 19.30 5.39
C ARG A 131 -14.77 17.84 5.63
N LEU A 132 -15.31 17.20 4.60
CA LEU A 132 -15.65 15.78 4.59
C LEU A 132 -14.39 14.94 4.79
N ARG A 133 -14.38 13.99 5.73
CA ARG A 133 -13.21 13.18 6.04
C ARG A 133 -13.22 11.88 5.25
N ILE A 134 -12.10 11.59 4.58
CA ILE A 134 -11.85 10.33 3.87
C ILE A 134 -10.72 9.60 4.60
N ALA A 135 -11.01 8.42 5.15
CA ALA A 135 -10.02 7.65 5.90
C ALA A 135 -9.20 6.74 4.99
N THR A 136 -7.89 6.89 4.99
CA THR A 136 -7.02 6.09 4.12
C THR A 136 -5.62 5.95 4.70
N LYS A 137 -4.90 4.88 4.34
CA LYS A 137 -3.43 4.80 4.54
C LYS A 137 -2.62 5.33 3.36
N TYR A 138 -3.29 5.63 2.24
CA TYR A 138 -2.69 6.01 0.97
C TYR A 138 -2.83 7.51 0.71
N HIS A 139 -2.35 8.32 1.67
CA HIS A 139 -2.56 9.76 1.68
C HIS A 139 -2.10 10.46 0.40
N ARG A 140 -0.99 10.00 -0.20
CA ARG A 140 -0.45 10.65 -1.39
C ARG A 140 -1.24 10.27 -2.63
N LEU A 141 -1.46 8.98 -2.84
CA LEU A 141 -2.21 8.48 -4.00
C LEU A 141 -3.63 9.02 -4.04
N VAL A 142 -4.35 9.00 -2.91
CA VAL A 142 -5.72 9.52 -2.84
C VAL A 142 -5.73 11.02 -3.08
N ARG A 143 -4.75 11.77 -2.55
CA ARG A 143 -4.67 13.21 -2.79
C ARG A 143 -4.41 13.54 -4.25
N GLU A 144 -3.43 12.88 -4.87
CA GLU A 144 -3.10 13.06 -6.28
C GLU A 144 -4.31 12.74 -7.17
N PHE A 145 -5.00 11.63 -6.89
CA PHE A 145 -6.19 11.22 -7.62
C PHE A 145 -7.33 12.24 -7.51
N LEU A 146 -7.73 12.62 -6.30
CA LEU A 146 -8.83 13.56 -6.08
C LEU A 146 -8.51 14.96 -6.64
N THR A 147 -7.27 15.41 -6.51
CA THR A 147 -6.81 16.69 -7.09
C THR A 147 -6.92 16.67 -8.63
N ALA A 148 -6.49 15.58 -9.26
CA ALA A 148 -6.60 15.42 -10.71
C ALA A 148 -8.05 15.37 -11.21
N GLN A 149 -8.99 15.02 -10.33
CA GLN A 149 -10.42 14.92 -10.61
C GLN A 149 -11.20 16.17 -10.15
N GLY A 150 -10.51 17.19 -9.64
CA GLY A 150 -11.13 18.46 -9.24
C GLY A 150 -11.85 18.46 -7.89
N VAL A 151 -11.81 17.35 -7.14
CA VAL A 151 -12.46 17.26 -5.82
C VAL A 151 -11.61 18.03 -4.81
N ALA A 152 -12.19 19.00 -4.09
CA ALA A 152 -11.40 19.92 -3.24
C ALA A 152 -11.84 19.98 -1.77
N ASP A 153 -13.11 19.73 -1.46
CA ASP A 153 -13.69 19.97 -0.14
C ASP A 153 -13.61 18.78 0.84
N TYR A 154 -12.47 18.09 0.82
CA TYR A 154 -12.21 16.92 1.67
C TYR A 154 -10.98 17.10 2.59
N GLN A 155 -10.90 16.23 3.59
CA GLN A 155 -9.77 16.05 4.48
C GLN A 155 -9.40 14.57 4.54
N LEU A 156 -8.12 14.24 4.33
CA LEU A 156 -7.65 12.88 4.56
C LEU A 156 -7.36 12.67 6.04
N VAL A 157 -7.84 11.55 6.58
CA VAL A 157 -7.54 11.09 7.93
C VAL A 157 -6.84 9.73 7.86
N ASP A 158 -5.86 9.54 8.75
CA ASP A 158 -5.04 8.32 8.73
C ASP A 158 -5.82 7.10 9.20
N SER A 159 -5.63 5.96 8.53
CA SER A 159 -6.23 4.69 8.91
C SER A 159 -5.26 3.53 8.69
N GLN A 160 -4.71 2.99 9.78
CA GLN A 160 -3.71 1.91 9.73
C GLN A 160 -4.31 0.48 9.77
N GLY A 161 -5.63 0.35 9.59
CA GLY A 161 -6.34 -0.93 9.58
C GLY A 161 -7.82 -0.77 9.90
N ALA A 162 -8.62 -1.79 9.55
CA ALA A 162 -10.08 -1.78 9.68
C ALA A 162 -10.71 -0.49 9.16
N THR A 163 -10.24 -0.04 7.99
CA THR A 163 -10.60 1.27 7.40
C THR A 163 -12.11 1.37 7.19
N GLU A 164 -12.76 0.28 6.79
CA GLU A 164 -14.21 0.17 6.68
C GLU A 164 -14.97 0.49 7.99
N GLY A 165 -14.33 0.26 9.14
CA GLY A 165 -14.90 0.56 10.45
C GLY A 165 -14.93 2.05 10.78
N THR A 166 -14.18 2.90 10.08
CA THR A 166 -14.11 4.34 10.36
C THR A 166 -15.46 5.03 10.12
N VAL A 167 -16.16 4.65 9.04
CA VAL A 167 -17.52 5.12 8.73
C VAL A 167 -18.50 4.70 9.83
N LYS A 168 -18.48 3.42 10.20
CA LYS A 168 -19.35 2.88 11.26
C LYS A 168 -19.14 3.58 12.61
N ASN A 169 -17.90 3.93 12.92
CA ASN A 169 -17.51 4.58 14.16
C ASN A 169 -17.53 6.12 14.09
N LEU A 170 -18.02 6.68 12.97
CA LEU A 170 -18.17 8.13 12.76
C LEU A 170 -16.85 8.91 12.85
N THR A 171 -15.71 8.25 12.59
CA THR A 171 -14.39 8.88 12.54
C THR A 171 -14.03 9.40 11.15
N ALA A 172 -14.74 8.95 10.12
CA ALA A 172 -14.70 9.50 8.76
C ALA A 172 -16.05 9.28 8.06
N GLU A 173 -16.30 10.04 6.99
CA GLU A 173 -17.51 9.96 6.18
C GLU A 173 -17.36 8.98 5.01
N ALA A 174 -16.15 8.83 4.47
CA ALA A 174 -15.80 7.93 3.37
C ALA A 174 -14.43 7.27 3.60
N VAL A 175 -14.05 6.29 2.78
CA VAL A 175 -12.78 5.55 2.85
C VAL A 175 -12.09 5.42 1.50
#